data_AF-A0AAE5XL93-F1
#
_entry.id   AF-A0AAE5XL93-F1
#
_cell.length_a   1.000
_cell.length_b   1.000
_cell.length_c   1.000
_cell.angle_alpha   90.00
_cell.angle_beta   90.00
_cell.angle_gamma   90.00
#
_symmetry.space_group_name_H-M   'P 1'
#
loop_
_entity.id
_entity.type
_entity.pdbx_description
1 polymer ?
#
loop_
_entity_poly.entity_id
_entity_poly.type
_entity_poly.pdbx_seq_one_letter_code
_entity_poly.pdbx_strand_id
1 'polypeptide(L)'
;MKTEYLNIKPNAGNLPVLSSVPFRAIVVVEEPVSPEWQHDLSRSLVKAGCLYMMAWGNEASSWDDSVDHANLEAFSYGDIPKEKCVMTTWHDNEPLEAVFSYSKRLAHHPVLDLEKTVIVHIASTSKENDYLSAYIGA
;
A
#
# COMPACT_ATOMS: atom_id res chain seq x y z
N MET A 1 8.79 12.50 8.62
CA MET A 1 7.95 11.45 8.02
C MET A 1 7.71 10.37 9.05
N LYS A 2 6.44 10.04 9.35
CA LYS A 2 6.05 9.01 10.31
C LYS A 2 5.89 7.67 9.56
N THR A 3 6.47 6.60 10.09
CA THR A 3 6.28 5.25 9.56
C THR A 3 5.49 4.41 10.55
N GLU A 4 4.51 3.66 10.04
CA GLU A 4 3.75 2.67 10.80
C GLU A 4 3.87 1.31 10.10
N TYR A 5 3.78 0.24 10.87
CA TYR A 5 3.78 -1.12 10.36
C TYR A 5 2.46 -1.80 10.73
N LEU A 6 1.94 -2.60 9.80
CA LEU A 6 0.71 -3.34 9.96
C LEU A 6 0.85 -4.72 9.36
N ASN A 7 0.82 -5.76 10.20
CA ASN A 7 0.75 -7.13 9.72
C ASN A 7 -0.71 -7.55 9.52
N ILE A 8 -0.99 -8.18 8.38
CA ILE A 8 -2.29 -8.74 8.04
C ILE A 8 -2.06 -10.18 7.60
N LYS A 9 -2.82 -11.13 8.17
CA LYS A 9 -2.75 -12.52 7.70
C LYS A 9 -3.44 -12.62 6.33
N PRO A 10 -2.91 -13.43 5.40
CA PRO A 10 -3.55 -13.66 4.10
C PRO A 10 -4.99 -14.13 4.29
N ASN A 11 -5.92 -13.56 3.52
CA ASN A 11 -7.33 -13.94 3.53
C ASN A 11 -8.01 -13.82 4.91
N ALA A 12 -7.50 -12.95 5.79
CA ALA A 12 -8.12 -12.70 7.09
C ALA A 12 -9.54 -12.14 6.92
N GLY A 13 -10.51 -12.72 7.64
CA GLY A 13 -11.92 -12.34 7.52
C GLY A 13 -12.25 -10.92 8.01
N ASN A 14 -11.36 -10.28 8.77
CA ASN A 14 -11.50 -8.88 9.17
C ASN A 14 -10.24 -8.11 8.76
N LEU A 15 -10.43 -7.02 8.03
CA LEU A 15 -9.37 -6.09 7.69
C LEU A 15 -9.20 -5.04 8.79
N PRO A 16 -7.97 -4.68 9.15
CA PRO A 16 -7.70 -3.65 10.15
C PRO A 16 -8.17 -2.28 9.69
N VAL A 17 -8.52 -1.42 10.66
CA VAL A 17 -8.81 -0.01 10.40
C VAL A 17 -7.49 0.70 10.10
N LEU A 18 -7.37 1.19 8.87
CA LEU A 18 -6.23 1.95 8.39
C LEU A 18 -6.37 3.45 8.77
N SER A 19 -5.26 4.18 8.67
CA SER A 19 -5.07 5.59 9.05
C SER A 19 -6.24 6.54 8.75
N SER A 20 -6.37 7.64 9.52
CA SER A 20 -7.34 8.73 9.25
C SER A 20 -6.75 9.95 8.53
N VAL A 21 -5.43 9.96 8.27
CA VAL A 21 -4.73 11.01 7.52
C VAL A 21 -4.14 10.43 6.23
N PRO A 22 -4.02 11.22 5.13
CA PRO A 22 -3.43 10.76 3.88
C PRO A 22 -2.05 10.15 4.04
N PHE A 23 -1.79 9.04 3.34
CA PHE A 23 -0.55 8.27 3.52
C PHE A 23 -0.10 7.56 2.25
N ARG A 24 1.18 7.16 2.25
CA ARG A 24 1.73 6.16 1.32
C ARG A 24 1.57 4.77 1.91
N ALA A 25 1.17 3.79 1.11
CA ALA A 25 1.18 2.38 1.49
C ALA A 25 2.32 1.66 0.75
N ILE A 26 3.09 0.87 1.48
CA ILE A 26 3.95 -0.15 0.88
C ILE A 26 3.31 -1.50 1.20
N VAL A 27 2.74 -2.15 0.19
CA VAL A 27 2.09 -3.45 0.32
C VAL A 27 3.15 -4.52 0.06
N VAL A 28 3.56 -5.20 1.12
CA VAL A 28 4.57 -6.28 1.09
C VAL A 28 3.83 -7.60 1.14
N VAL A 29 3.83 -8.33 0.03
CA VAL A 29 3.05 -9.57 -0.16
C VAL A 29 4.00 -10.76 -0.11
N GLU A 30 4.10 -11.44 1.02
CA GLU A 30 4.97 -12.63 1.14
C GLU A 30 4.22 -13.94 0.95
N GLU A 31 2.89 -13.91 1.12
CA GLU A 31 2.03 -15.08 0.98
C GLU A 31 0.85 -14.77 0.05
N PRO A 32 0.39 -15.76 -0.74
CA PRO A 32 -0.66 -15.57 -1.72
C PRO A 32 -2.02 -15.28 -1.07
N VAL A 33 -2.83 -14.47 -1.74
CA VAL A 33 -4.19 -14.09 -1.33
C VAL A 33 -5.18 -14.33 -2.47
N SER A 34 -6.47 -14.43 -2.14
CA SER A 34 -7.51 -14.51 -3.16
C SER A 34 -7.72 -13.14 -3.83
N PRO A 35 -8.11 -13.10 -5.12
CA PRO A 35 -8.40 -11.84 -5.82
C PRO A 35 -9.49 -11.01 -5.13
N GLU A 36 -10.52 -11.67 -4.58
CA GLU A 36 -11.61 -10.99 -3.87
C GLU A 36 -11.10 -10.30 -2.60
N TRP A 37 -10.26 -10.99 -1.83
CA TRP A 37 -9.69 -10.44 -0.61
C TRP A 37 -8.71 -9.31 -0.90
N GLN A 38 -7.89 -9.45 -1.94
CA GLN A 38 -7.01 -8.39 -2.42
C GLN A 38 -7.81 -7.13 -2.78
N HIS A 39 -8.93 -7.28 -3.50
CA HIS A 39 -9.81 -6.16 -3.84
C HIS A 39 -10.44 -5.50 -2.61
N ASP A 40 -10.87 -6.29 -1.63
CA ASP A 40 -11.42 -5.75 -0.38
C ASP A 40 -10.37 -4.96 0.43
N LEU A 41 -9.10 -5.40 0.42
CA LEU A 41 -8.00 -4.64 1.01
C LEU A 41 -7.69 -3.37 0.22
N SER A 42 -7.68 -3.42 -1.11
CA SER A 42 -7.53 -2.25 -1.98
C SER A 42 -8.60 -1.19 -1.70
N ARG A 43 -9.87 -1.59 -1.59
CA ARG A 43 -10.98 -0.70 -1.17
C ARG A 43 -10.73 -0.09 0.21
N SER A 44 -10.24 -0.89 1.15
CA SER A 44 -9.95 -0.43 2.51
C SER A 44 -8.81 0.59 2.53
N LEU A 45 -7.77 0.41 1.70
CA LEU A 45 -6.66 1.37 1.53
C LEU A 45 -7.16 2.70 0.97
N VAL A 46 -7.92 2.67 -0.13
CA VAL A 46 -8.50 3.88 -0.75
C VAL A 46 -9.39 4.61 0.25
N LYS A 47 -10.30 3.89 0.93
CA LYS A 47 -11.22 4.45 1.91
C LYS A 47 -10.51 5.09 3.10
N ALA A 48 -9.36 4.56 3.50
CA ALA A 48 -8.55 5.11 4.58
C ALA A 48 -7.70 6.33 4.16
N GLY A 49 -7.68 6.67 2.87
CA GLY A 49 -6.90 7.80 2.37
C GLY A 49 -5.47 7.44 1.96
N CYS A 50 -5.21 6.19 1.55
CA CYS A 50 -4.02 5.90 0.77
C CYS A 50 -4.04 6.76 -0.50
N LEU A 51 -2.95 7.46 -0.81
CA LEU A 51 -2.81 8.27 -2.04
C LEU A 51 -1.56 7.91 -2.85
N TYR A 52 -0.76 6.97 -2.35
CA TYR A 52 0.35 6.39 -3.09
C TYR A 52 0.55 4.95 -2.61
N MET A 53 0.28 3.96 -3.45
CA MET A 53 0.47 2.55 -3.14
C MET A 53 1.67 2.02 -3.94
N MET A 54 2.61 1.38 -3.25
CA MET A 54 3.73 0.63 -3.84
C MET A 54 3.58 -0.84 -3.47
N ALA A 55 3.52 -1.73 -4.45
CA ALA A 55 3.43 -3.16 -4.22
C ALA A 55 4.79 -3.86 -4.39
N TRP A 56 5.06 -4.84 -3.55
CA TRP A 56 6.25 -5.70 -3.63
C TRP A 56 5.92 -7.14 -3.23
N GLY A 57 6.58 -8.12 -3.86
CA GLY A 57 6.47 -9.53 -3.51
C GLY A 57 5.56 -10.31 -4.46
N ASN A 58 4.78 -11.24 -3.91
CA ASN A 58 3.95 -12.16 -4.69
C ASN A 58 2.89 -11.41 -5.51
N GLU A 59 2.92 -11.59 -6.83
CA GLU A 59 1.98 -10.98 -7.78
C GLU A 59 1.85 -9.46 -7.59
N ALA A 60 2.95 -8.73 -7.37
CA ALA A 60 2.88 -7.32 -6.97
C ALA A 60 2.21 -6.44 -8.04
N SER A 61 2.43 -6.73 -9.33
CA SER A 61 1.69 -6.08 -10.43
C SER A 61 0.17 -6.23 -10.33
N SER A 62 -0.38 -7.29 -9.74
CA SER A 62 -1.85 -7.38 -9.60
C SER A 62 -2.44 -6.33 -8.64
N TRP A 63 -1.60 -5.74 -7.76
CA TRP A 63 -2.06 -4.80 -6.74
C TRP A 63 -2.29 -3.40 -7.29
N ASP A 64 -1.55 -2.96 -8.32
CA ASP A 64 -1.84 -1.67 -8.96
C ASP A 64 -3.22 -1.68 -9.61
N ASP A 65 -3.52 -2.70 -10.41
CA ASP A 65 -4.79 -2.89 -11.10
C ASP A 65 -5.94 -2.91 -10.09
N SER A 66 -5.77 -3.65 -8.98
CA SER A 66 -6.77 -3.76 -7.92
C SER A 66 -7.02 -2.42 -7.21
N VAL A 67 -5.96 -1.67 -6.90
CA VAL A 67 -6.08 -0.35 -6.24
C VAL A 67 -6.65 0.70 -7.19
N ASP A 68 -6.28 0.68 -8.46
CA ASP A 68 -6.83 1.57 -9.48
C ASP A 68 -8.34 1.32 -9.65
N HIS A 69 -8.76 0.05 -9.72
CA HIS A 69 -10.18 -0.30 -9.74
C HIS A 69 -10.91 0.17 -8.47
N ALA A 70 -10.33 -0.07 -7.29
CA ALA A 70 -10.91 0.40 -6.03
C ALA A 70 -11.00 1.94 -5.97
N ASN A 71 -10.03 2.66 -6.55
CA ASN A 71 -10.06 4.12 -6.62
C ASN A 71 -11.17 4.59 -7.56
N LEU A 72 -11.32 3.99 -8.74
CA LEU A 72 -12.42 4.28 -9.67
C LEU A 72 -13.79 3.99 -9.04
N GLU A 73 -13.96 2.84 -8.40
CA GLU A 73 -15.20 2.46 -7.71
C GLU A 73 -15.60 3.48 -6.64
N ALA A 74 -14.65 4.00 -5.86
CA ALA A 74 -14.91 5.00 -4.83
C ALA A 74 -15.52 6.30 -5.38
N PHE A 75 -15.32 6.59 -6.67
CA PHE A 75 -15.89 7.72 -7.39
C PHE A 75 -16.95 7.31 -8.42
N SER A 76 -17.51 6.10 -8.29
CA SER A 76 -18.52 5.55 -9.22
C SER A 76 -18.07 5.59 -10.69
N TYR A 77 -16.78 5.37 -10.93
CA TYR A 77 -16.13 5.44 -12.25
C TYR A 77 -16.25 6.80 -12.96
N GLY A 78 -16.52 7.87 -12.20
CA GLY A 78 -16.47 9.25 -12.68
C GLY A 78 -15.09 9.89 -12.51
N ASP A 79 -15.04 11.20 -12.71
CA ASP A 79 -13.81 11.99 -12.53
C ASP A 79 -13.31 11.92 -11.08
N ILE A 80 -12.03 11.57 -10.91
CA ILE A 80 -11.36 11.55 -9.61
C ILE A 80 -10.66 12.89 -9.40
N PRO A 81 -10.95 13.63 -8.32
CA PRO A 81 -10.20 14.84 -7.97
C PRO A 81 -8.71 14.53 -7.84
N LYS A 82 -7.84 15.44 -8.31
CA LYS A 82 -6.39 15.19 -8.36
C LYS A 82 -5.80 14.90 -6.97
N GLU A 83 -6.33 15.51 -5.93
CA GLU A 83 -5.96 15.31 -4.52
C GLU A 83 -6.49 14.00 -3.91
N LYS A 84 -7.31 13.25 -4.66
CA LYS A 84 -7.88 11.95 -4.29
C LYS A 84 -7.44 10.81 -5.20
N CYS A 85 -6.66 11.13 -6.24
CA CYS A 85 -6.13 10.14 -7.16
C CYS A 85 -5.01 9.36 -6.46
N VAL A 86 -5.16 8.05 -6.38
CA VAL A 86 -4.14 7.17 -5.82
C VAL A 86 -3.12 6.91 -6.90
N MET A 87 -1.85 7.23 -6.62
CA MET A 87 -0.75 6.82 -7.48
C MET A 87 -0.38 5.37 -7.14
N THR A 88 -0.14 4.55 -8.15
CA THR A 88 0.21 3.13 -7.96
C THR A 88 1.53 2.80 -8.66
N THR A 89 2.36 1.98 -8.01
CA THR A 89 3.56 1.37 -8.61
C THR A 89 3.72 -0.05 -8.08
N TRP A 90 4.40 -0.90 -8.84
CA TRP A 90 4.72 -2.28 -8.47
C TRP A 90 6.20 -2.56 -8.70
N HIS A 91 6.76 -3.44 -7.88
CA HIS A 91 8.20 -3.68 -7.81
C HIS A 91 8.50 -5.20 -7.80
N ASP A 92 8.07 -5.92 -8.84
CA ASP A 92 8.16 -7.40 -8.92
C ASP A 92 9.60 -7.96 -8.89
N ASN A 93 10.58 -7.18 -9.36
CA ASN A 93 11.95 -7.66 -9.59
C ASN A 93 13.02 -6.87 -8.82
N GLU A 94 12.60 -6.08 -7.83
CA GLU A 94 13.49 -5.24 -7.03
C GLU A 94 13.66 -5.80 -5.62
N PRO A 95 14.77 -5.54 -4.93
CA PRO A 95 14.86 -5.82 -3.49
C PRO A 95 13.92 -4.88 -2.71
N LEU A 96 13.35 -5.36 -1.60
CA LEU A 96 12.41 -4.59 -0.78
C LEU A 96 13.02 -3.27 -0.27
N GLU A 97 14.33 -3.24 0.00
CA GLU A 97 15.06 -2.05 0.41
C GLU A 97 15.04 -0.95 -0.68
N ALA A 98 15.03 -1.33 -1.97
CA ALA A 98 14.90 -0.37 -3.06
C ALA A 98 13.53 0.30 -3.03
N VAL A 99 12.46 -0.46 -2.76
CA VAL A 99 11.09 0.07 -2.59
C VAL A 99 11.02 1.01 -1.39
N PHE A 100 11.68 0.67 -0.28
CA PHE A 100 11.77 1.55 0.88
C PHE A 100 12.47 2.87 0.57
N SER A 101 13.58 2.82 -0.18
CA SER A 101 14.30 4.03 -0.60
C SER A 101 13.49 4.85 -1.61
N TYR A 102 12.80 4.19 -2.54
CA TYR A 102 11.88 4.80 -3.50
C TYR A 102 10.75 5.54 -2.79
N SER A 103 10.11 4.90 -1.80
CA SER A 103 9.03 5.48 -0.98
C SER A 103 9.45 6.81 -0.33
N LYS A 104 10.69 6.90 0.14
CA LYS A 104 11.24 8.11 0.80
C LYS A 104 11.56 9.24 -0.18
N ARG A 105 12.05 8.89 -1.38
CA ARG A 105 12.75 9.84 -2.26
C ARG A 105 11.96 10.22 -3.50
N LEU A 106 11.13 9.30 -4.00
CA LEU A 106 10.54 9.38 -5.34
C LEU A 106 9.02 9.23 -5.34
N ALA A 107 8.43 8.56 -4.36
CA ALA A 107 6.98 8.38 -4.25
C ALA A 107 6.26 9.65 -3.79
N HIS A 108 6.24 10.69 -4.62
CA HIS A 108 5.55 11.95 -4.33
C HIS A 108 4.18 11.99 -5.00
N HIS A 109 3.15 12.36 -4.24
CA HIS A 109 1.84 12.63 -4.81
C HIS A 109 1.87 14.02 -5.46
N PRO A 110 1.32 14.21 -6.68
CA PRO A 110 1.50 15.43 -7.46
C PRO A 110 0.87 16.69 -6.85
N VAL A 111 -0.04 16.54 -5.87
CA VAL A 111 -0.79 17.65 -5.25
C VAL A 111 -0.55 17.79 -3.76
N LEU A 112 -0.18 16.71 -3.05
CA LEU A 112 -0.22 16.66 -1.59
C LEU A 112 1.10 16.13 -1.04
N ASP A 113 1.60 16.76 0.02
CA ASP A 113 2.73 16.26 0.79
C ASP A 113 2.28 15.14 1.74
N LEU A 114 2.70 13.91 1.43
CA LEU A 114 2.40 12.75 2.26
C LEU A 114 3.49 12.61 3.34
N GLU A 115 3.15 12.91 4.59
CA GLU A 115 4.09 12.81 5.72
C GLU A 115 4.09 11.44 6.41
N LYS A 116 3.19 10.55 6.01
CA LYS A 116 3.00 9.23 6.61
C LYS A 116 3.20 8.12 5.60
N THR A 117 3.91 7.07 6.01
CA THR A 117 4.04 5.81 5.28
C THR A 117 3.57 4.66 6.16
N VAL A 118 2.78 3.74 5.59
CA VAL A 118 2.32 2.52 6.26
C VAL A 118 2.88 1.33 5.49
N ILE A 119 3.63 0.46 6.17
CA ILE A 119 4.08 -0.82 5.63
C ILE A 119 2.98 -1.84 5.95
N VAL A 120 2.26 -2.28 4.93
CA VAL A 120 1.20 -3.29 5.00
C VAL A 120 1.81 -4.63 4.64
N HIS A 121 2.14 -5.42 5.66
CA HIS A 121 2.82 -6.69 5.49
C HIS A 121 1.82 -7.87 5.54
N ILE A 122 1.66 -8.53 4.40
CA ILE A 122 0.73 -9.63 4.19
C ILE A 122 1.49 -10.95 4.35
N ALA A 123 1.43 -11.48 5.57
CA ALA A 123 2.06 -12.73 5.97
C ALA A 123 1.48 -13.25 7.27
N SER A 124 1.57 -14.56 7.47
CA SER A 124 1.15 -15.29 8.66
C SER A 124 2.04 -14.99 9.87
N THR A 125 3.31 -14.64 9.62
CA THR A 125 4.30 -14.29 10.64
C THR A 125 4.74 -12.84 10.46
N SER A 126 4.60 -12.03 11.51
CA SER A 126 5.04 -10.64 11.50
C SER A 126 6.56 -10.53 11.46
N LYS A 127 7.08 -9.58 10.67
CA LYS A 127 8.48 -9.16 10.56
C LYS A 127 8.65 -7.67 10.92
N GLU A 128 7.85 -7.19 11.88
CA GLU A 128 7.73 -5.76 12.22
C GLU A 128 9.08 -5.09 12.50
N ASN A 129 9.86 -5.65 13.42
CA ASN A 129 11.16 -5.08 13.80
C ASN A 129 12.12 -5.02 12.62
N ASP A 130 12.14 -6.07 11.79
CA ASP A 130 13.04 -6.16 10.64
C ASP A 130 12.67 -5.12 9.59
N TYR A 131 11.38 -5.00 9.24
CA TYR A 131 10.93 -4.07 8.20
C TYR A 131 10.95 -2.61 8.66
N LEU A 132 10.65 -2.33 9.93
CA LEU A 132 10.83 -0.98 10.45
C LEU A 132 12.31 -0.60 10.48
N SER A 133 13.21 -1.50 10.88
CA SER A 133 14.66 -1.25 10.90
C SER A 133 15.21 -1.05 9.49
N ALA A 134 14.85 -1.92 8.55
CA ALA A 134 15.24 -1.81 7.15
C ALA A 134 14.68 -0.54 6.50
N TYR A 135 13.41 -0.20 6.78
CA TYR A 135 12.83 1.06 6.31
C TYR A 135 13.57 2.26 6.87
N ILE A 136 13.95 2.28 8.16
CA ILE A 136 14.74 3.37 8.74
C ILE A 136 16.09 3.51 8.03
N GLY A 137 16.76 2.39 7.73
CA GLY A 137 18.07 2.35 7.08
C GLY A 137 18.13 2.71 5.59
N ALA A 138 17.00 2.67 4.87
CA ALA A 138 16.92 2.88 3.41
C ALA A 138 17.01 4.34 2.91
#